data_AF-A0A7J3BEC5-F1
#
_entry.id   AF-A0A7J3BEC5-F1
#
_cell.length_a   1.000
_cell.length_b   1.000
_cell.length_c   1.000
_cell.angle_alpha   90.00
_cell.angle_beta   90.00
_cell.angle_gamma   90.00
#
_symmetry.space_group_name_H-M   'P 1'
#
loop_
_entity.id
_entity.type
_entity.pdbx_description
1 polymer ?
#
loop_
_entity_poly.entity_id
_entity_poly.type
_entity_poly.pdbx_seq_one_letter_code
_entity_poly.pdbx_strand_id
1 'polypeptide(L)' 'DILEKISNRITNEVTGVTWVTYAVSSKPPSTIEPC' A
#
# COMPACT_ATOMS: atom_id res chain seq x y z
N ASP A 1 3.52 4.62 -12.39
CA ASP A 1 2.74 3.66 -13.19
C ASP A 1 2.17 2.49 -12.37
N ILE A 2 2.94 1.44 -12.02
CA ILE A 2 2.35 0.25 -11.35
C ILE A 2 1.70 0.59 -10.00
N LEU A 3 2.42 1.29 -9.11
CA LEU A 3 1.90 1.70 -7.79
C LEU A 3 0.67 2.58 -7.92
N GLU A 4 0.68 3.51 -8.88
CA GLU A 4 -0.42 4.41 -9.19
C GLU A 4 -1.65 3.65 -9.68
N LYS A 5 -1.48 2.73 -10.64
CA LYS A 5 -2.55 1.86 -11.13
C LYS A 5 -3.16 1.03 -10.01
N ILE A 6 -2.35 0.46 -9.13
CA ILE A 6 -2.82 -0.31 -7.97
C ILE A 6 -3.60 0.59 -7.01
N SER A 7 -3.06 1.76 -6.67
CA SER A 7 -3.73 2.72 -5.77
C SER A 7 -5.08 3.20 -6.31
N ASN A 8 -5.17 3.49 -7.61
CA ASN A 8 -6.39 3.92 -8.28
C ASN A 8 -7.45 2.81 -8.28
N ARG A 9 -7.04 1.56 -8.48
CA ARG A 9 -7.98 0.43 -8.42
C ARG A 9 -8.53 0.23 -7.01
N ILE A 10 -7.66 0.21 -6.00
CA ILE A 10 -8.10 -0.03 -4.61
C ILE A 10 -9.05 1.07 -4.14
N THR A 11 -8.71 2.35 -4.38
CA THR A 11 -9.53 3.49 -3.94
C THR A 11 -10.88 3.59 -4.65
N ASN A 12 -10.98 3.14 -5.91
CA ASN A 12 -12.24 3.20 -6.67
C ASN A 12 -13.10 1.92 -6.55
N GLU A 13 -12.47 0.74 -6.41
CA GLU A 13 -13.19 -0.55 -6.38
C GLU A 13 -13.60 -0.95 -4.94
N VAL A 14 -12.90 -0.50 -3.89
CA VAL A 14 -13.16 -0.90 -2.50
C VAL A 14 -13.82 0.23 -1.72
N THR A 15 -15.09 0.03 -1.35
CA THR A 15 -15.85 0.99 -0.56
C THR A 15 -15.27 1.16 0.85
N GLY A 16 -15.16 2.40 1.31
CA GLY A 16 -14.63 2.72 2.64
C GLY A 16 -13.10 2.83 2.73
N VAL A 17 -12.36 2.67 1.62
CA VAL A 17 -10.91 2.89 1.59
C VAL A 17 -10.60 4.30 1.08
N THR A 18 -9.98 5.12 1.93
CA THR A 18 -9.63 6.52 1.60
C THR A 18 -8.16 6.69 1.17
N TRP A 19 -7.28 5.78 1.56
CA TRP A 19 -5.84 5.92 1.36
C TRP A 19 -5.14 4.56 1.25
N VAL A 20 -4.05 4.53 0.49
CA VAL A 20 -3.20 3.34 0.28
C VAL A 20 -1.74 3.76 0.45
N THR A 21 -1.00 3.04 1.30
CA THR A 21 0.43 3.31 1.56
C THR A 21 1.28 2.13 1.12
N TYR A 22 2.46 2.42 0.55
CA TYR A 22 3.45 1.41 0.22
C TYR A 22 4.60 1.46 1.24
N ALA A 23 4.85 0.34 1.92
CA ALA A 23 5.92 0.24 2.90
C ALA A 23 7.28 0.20 2.19
N VAL A 24 8.11 1.22 2.40
CA VAL A 24 9.46 1.35 1.83
C VAL A 24 10.58 1.02 2.81
N SER A 25 10.26 0.42 3.96
CA SER A 25 11.27 0.03 4.94
C SER A 25 12.04 -1.19 4.48
N SER A 26 13.36 -1.13 4.59
CA SER A 26 14.21 -2.30 4.41
C SER A 26 14.30 -3.12 5.70
N LYS A 27 14.61 -4.40 5.54
CA LYS A 27 15.11 -5.25 6.63
C LYS A 27 16.63 -5.15 6.65
N PRO A 28 17.30 -4.96 7.81
CA PRO A 28 16.83 -4.43 9.10
C PRO A 28 16.73 -2.90 9.03
N PRO A 29 15.76 -2.21 9.69
CA PRO A 29 15.22 -2.45 11.04
C PRO A 29 13.79 -3.02 11.14
N SER A 30 13.11 -3.32 10.03
CA SER A 30 11.72 -3.79 10.02
C SER A 30 11.55 -5.26 9.68
N THR A 31 10.39 -5.82 10.02
CA THR A 31 9.93 -7.15 9.59
C THR A 31 9.11 -7.07 8.30
N ILE A 32 8.94 -8.21 7.61
CA ILE A 32 8.13 -8.30 6.39
C ILE A 32 6.63 -8.11 6.71
N GLU A 33 6.19 -8.67 7.83
CA GLU A 33 4.83 -8.46 8.34
C GLU A 33 4.78 -7.16 9.15
N PRO A 34 3.79 -6.28 8.89
CA PRO A 34 3.53 -5.15 9.76
C PRO A 34 2.99 -5.64 11.11
N CYS A 35 3.58 -5.12 12.18
CA CYS A 35 3.09 -5.29 13.55
C CYS A 35 2.03 -4.24 13.92
#